data_AF-A0A2D4NNW5-F1
#
_entry.id   AF-A0A2D4NNW5-F1
#
_cell.length_a   1.000
_cell.length_b   1.000
_cell.length_c   1.000
_cell.angle_alpha   90.00
_cell.angle_beta   90.00
_cell.angle_gamma   90.00
#
_symmetry.space_group_name_H-M   'P 1'
#
loop_
_entity.id
_entity.type
_entity.pdbx_description
1 polymer ?
#
loop_
_entity_poly.entity_id
_entity_poly.type
_entity_poly.pdbx_seq_one_letter_code
_entity_poly.pdbx_strand_id
1 'polypeptide(L)'
;AEALEITIEKMMDGMDETFCVFTRYAMRNKLPREVHIRFTKKIIKSQILQAAREKTLKYKDKEITVLKQVPRRVREIRTEYLFLTEELLKRGINYRWLVPEGLVFTWQEQG
;
A
#
# COMPACT_ATOMS: atom_id res chain seq x y z
N ALA A 1 2.31 -21.84 -11.83
CA ALA A 1 2.90 -21.35 -10.58
C ALA A 1 4.11 -20.52 -10.96
N GLU A 2 3.96 -19.21 -11.02
CA GLU A 2 5.07 -18.30 -11.34
C GLU A 2 4.91 -17.13 -10.38
N ALA A 3 5.47 -17.32 -9.20
CA ALA A 3 5.43 -16.33 -8.12
C ALA A 3 6.75 -15.59 -8.17
N LEU A 4 6.78 -14.46 -8.89
CA LEU A 4 7.89 -13.50 -9.00
C LEU A 4 9.12 -14.08 -9.70
N GLU A 5 9.54 -13.49 -10.83
CA GLU A 5 10.81 -13.79 -11.53
C GLU A 5 12.09 -13.51 -10.69
N ILE A 6 11.93 -13.26 -9.39
CA ILE A 6 12.97 -12.84 -8.48
C ILE A 6 13.18 -13.96 -7.48
N THR A 7 14.37 -14.54 -7.53
CA THR A 7 14.82 -15.54 -6.56
C THR A 7 14.70 -15.00 -5.13
N ILE A 8 14.27 -15.85 -4.19
CA ILE A 8 14.11 -15.50 -2.77
C ILE A 8 15.37 -14.82 -2.21
N GLU A 9 16.55 -15.29 -2.60
CA GLU A 9 17.85 -14.75 -2.22
C GLU A 9 18.03 -13.28 -2.63
N LYS A 10 17.63 -12.92 -3.86
CA LYS A 10 17.69 -11.52 -4.34
C LYS A 10 16.72 -10.62 -3.59
N MET A 11 15.59 -11.16 -3.13
CA MET A 11 14.67 -10.41 -2.28
C MET A 11 15.24 -10.18 -0.89
N MET A 12 15.86 -11.20 -0.30
CA MET A 12 16.48 -11.12 1.02
C MET A 12 17.64 -10.13 1.04
N ASP A 13 18.50 -10.10 0.01
CA ASP A 13 19.55 -9.09 -0.16
C ASP A 13 18.99 -7.65 -0.25
N GLY A 14 17.75 -7.52 -0.74
CA GLY A 14 17.07 -6.23 -0.87
C GLY A 14 16.36 -5.75 0.40
N MET A 15 16.29 -6.56 1.46
CA MET A 15 15.64 -6.23 2.73
C MET A 15 16.65 -5.62 3.69
N ASP A 16 16.34 -4.44 4.21
CA ASP A 16 17.20 -3.72 5.15
C ASP A 16 16.74 -3.99 6.60
N GLU A 17 15.49 -3.66 6.90
CA GLU A 17 14.91 -3.87 8.22
C GLU A 17 13.52 -4.51 8.13
N THR A 18 13.23 -5.40 9.08
CA THR A 18 11.89 -5.98 9.26
C THR A 18 11.48 -5.86 10.73
N PHE A 19 10.31 -5.31 10.99
CA PHE A 19 9.80 -5.17 12.35
C PHE A 19 8.28 -5.27 12.41
N CYS A 20 7.77 -5.78 13.52
CA CYS A 20 6.34 -5.79 13.80
C CYS A 20 5.94 -4.49 14.49
N VAL A 21 4.85 -3.86 14.05
CA VAL A 21 4.34 -2.64 14.66
C VAL A 21 3.42 -3.00 15.82
N PHE A 22 3.78 -2.54 17.01
CA PHE A 22 2.99 -2.71 18.23
C PHE A 22 2.09 -1.50 18.44
N THR A 23 0.85 -1.58 17.97
CA THR A 23 -0.16 -0.56 18.26
C THR A 23 -1.07 -1.01 19.40
N ARG A 24 -1.39 -0.09 20.32
CA ARG A 24 -2.43 -0.35 21.35
C ARG A 24 -3.78 -0.69 20.71
N TYR A 25 -4.05 -0.14 19.54
CA TYR A 25 -5.24 -0.44 18.76
C TYR A 25 -5.34 -1.93 18.39
N ALA A 26 -4.28 -2.52 17.83
CA ALA A 26 -4.29 -3.93 17.45
C ALA A 26 -4.47 -4.84 18.67
N MET A 27 -3.82 -4.52 19.80
CA MET A 27 -3.98 -5.27 21.05
C MET A 27 -5.40 -5.21 21.60
N ARG A 28 -6.01 -4.02 21.64
CA ARG A 28 -7.39 -3.83 22.13
C ARG A 28 -8.42 -4.54 21.28
N ASN A 29 -8.26 -4.48 19.95
CA ASN A 29 -9.21 -5.06 18.99
C ASN A 29 -8.89 -6.50 18.59
N LYS A 30 -7.90 -7.15 19.23
CA LYS A 30 -7.44 -8.52 18.90
C LYS A 30 -7.12 -8.72 17.41
N LEU A 31 -6.56 -7.69 16.77
CA LEU A 31 -6.18 -7.74 15.35
C LEU A 31 -4.76 -8.32 15.17
N PRO A 32 -4.49 -8.98 14.03
CA PRO A 32 -3.13 -9.36 13.65
C PRO A 32 -2.20 -8.15 13.64
N ARG A 33 -0.96 -8.34 14.07
CA ARG A 33 0.06 -7.27 14.07
C ARG A 33 0.52 -7.00 12.64
N GLU A 34 0.73 -5.73 12.32
CA GLU A 34 1.28 -5.32 11.03
C GLU A 34 2.79 -5.56 11.02
N VAL A 35 3.31 -6.06 9.89
CA VAL A 35 4.75 -6.24 9.66
C VAL A 35 5.21 -5.18 8.68
N HIS A 36 6.18 -4.37 9.09
CA HIS A 36 6.80 -3.36 8.26
C HIS A 36 8.14 -3.87 7.76
N ILE A 37 8.35 -3.71 6.45
CA ILE A 37 9.56 -4.12 5.77
C ILE A 37 10.14 -2.88 5.08
N ARG A 38 11.37 -2.54 5.44
CA ARG A 38 12.16 -1.53 4.74
C ARG A 38 13.03 -2.24 3.71
N PHE A 39 12.90 -1.80 2.47
CA PHE A 39 13.68 -2.31 1.34
C PHE A 39 14.75 -1.29 0.96
N THR A 40 15.95 -1.79 0.66
CA THR A 40 17.08 -0.98 0.16
C THR A 40 16.80 -0.51 -1.27
N LYS A 41 16.26 -1.40 -2.12
CA LYS A 41 16.01 -1.13 -3.54
C LYS A 41 14.51 -0.89 -3.80
N LYS A 42 14.18 0.27 -4.38
CA LYS A 42 12.79 0.65 -4.75
C LYS A 42 12.16 -0.30 -5.79
N ILE A 43 12.98 -0.92 -6.64
CA ILE A 43 12.53 -1.82 -7.71
C ILE A 43 11.79 -3.02 -7.13
N ILE A 44 12.42 -3.69 -6.15
CA ILE A 44 11.87 -4.88 -5.46
C ILE A 44 10.54 -4.53 -4.79
N LYS A 45 10.48 -3.40 -4.07
CA LYS A 45 9.24 -2.91 -3.46
C LYS A 45 8.12 -2.70 -4.48
N SER A 46 8.44 -2.19 -5.67
CA SER A 46 7.45 -1.90 -6.71
C SER A 46 6.93 -3.18 -7.36
N GLN A 47 7.81 -4.16 -7.62
CA GLN A 47 7.44 -5.47 -8.14
C GLN A 47 6.56 -6.26 -7.16
N ILE A 48 6.87 -6.25 -5.86
CA ILE A 48 6.03 -6.88 -4.83
C ILE A 48 4.63 -6.24 -4.79
N LEU A 49 4.56 -4.91 -4.84
CA LEU A 49 3.28 -4.20 -4.85
C LEU A 49 2.47 -4.48 -6.12
N GLN A 50 3.12 -4.69 -7.27
CA GLN A 50 2.45 -5.08 -8.50
C GLN A 50 1.92 -6.51 -8.41
N ALA A 51 2.76 -7.47 -8.01
CA ALA A 51 2.35 -8.87 -7.87
C ALA A 51 1.21 -9.04 -6.85
N ALA A 52 1.21 -8.27 -5.76
CA ALA A 52 0.14 -8.29 -4.76
C ALA A 52 -1.20 -7.71 -5.27
N ARG A 53 -1.18 -6.88 -6.32
CA ARG A 53 -2.41 -6.37 -6.96
C ARG A 53 -2.97 -7.37 -7.96
N GLU A 54 -2.09 -8.05 -8.69
CA GLU A 54 -2.47 -9.02 -9.71
C GLU A 54 -2.94 -10.34 -9.08
N LYS A 55 -2.37 -10.73 -7.94
CA LYS A 55 -2.64 -12.01 -7.30
C LYS A 55 -2.87 -11.87 -5.80
N THR A 56 -3.95 -12.49 -5.32
CA THR A 56 -4.19 -12.67 -3.89
C THR A 56 -3.08 -13.51 -3.28
N LEU A 57 -2.34 -12.91 -2.34
CA LEU A 57 -1.29 -13.59 -1.61
C LEU A 57 -1.90 -14.36 -0.44
N LYS A 58 -1.51 -15.64 -0.28
CA LYS A 58 -1.95 -16.51 0.81
C LYS A 58 -0.74 -17.06 1.55
N TYR A 59 -0.80 -17.03 2.87
CA TYR A 59 0.18 -17.65 3.75
C TYR A 59 -0.54 -18.54 4.75
N LYS A 60 -0.24 -19.85 4.75
CA LYS A 60 -0.93 -20.86 5.59
C LYS A 60 -2.45 -20.74 5.50
N ASP A 61 -2.96 -20.70 4.27
CA ASP A 61 -4.38 -20.55 3.92
C ASP A 61 -5.06 -19.24 4.36
N LYS A 62 -4.30 -18.32 4.96
CA LYS A 62 -4.78 -16.98 5.31
C LYS A 62 -4.37 -15.99 4.25
N GLU A 63 -5.34 -15.17 3.82
CA GLU A 63 -5.08 -14.09 2.88
C GLU A 63 -4.27 -12.99 3.56
N ILE A 64 -3.22 -12.56 2.88
CA ILE A 64 -2.37 -11.45 3.33
C ILE A 64 -2.53 -10.29 2.37
N THR A 65 -2.73 -9.10 2.93
CA THR A 65 -2.81 -7.85 2.16
C THR A 65 -1.50 -7.10 2.29
N VAL A 66 -0.95 -6.67 1.15
CA VAL A 66 0.28 -5.87 1.10
C VAL A 66 -0.08 -4.44 0.72
N LEU A 67 0.27 -3.49 1.60
CA LEU A 67 -0.04 -2.07 1.42
C LEU A 67 1.24 -1.23 1.46
N LYS A 68 1.24 -0.12 0.72
CA LYS A 68 2.31 0.87 0.81
C LYS A 68 2.18 1.63 2.13
N GLN A 69 3.24 1.65 2.94
CA GLN A 69 3.29 2.50 4.12
C GLN A 69 3.22 3.99 3.71
N VAL A 70 2.26 4.70 4.28
CA VAL A 70 2.09 6.15 4.14
C VAL A 70 2.34 6.80 5.50
N PRO A 71 3.29 7.75 5.61
CA PRO A 71 3.57 8.44 6.87
C PRO A 71 2.33 9.09 7.46
N ARG A 72 2.24 9.13 8.79
CA ARG A 72 1.08 9.67 9.51
C ARG A 72 0.76 11.12 9.11
N ARG A 73 1.77 11.99 9.01
CA ARG A 73 1.59 13.40 8.59
C ARG A 73 0.88 13.53 7.24
N VAL A 74 1.24 12.67 6.28
CA VAL A 74 0.60 12.63 4.95
C VAL A 74 -0.85 12.15 5.06
N ARG A 75 -1.16 11.22 5.98
CA ARG A 75 -2.55 10.78 6.20
C ARG A 75 -3.40 11.90 6.80
N GLU A 76 -2.84 12.68 7.72
CA GLU A 76 -3.53 13.81 8.36
C GLU A 76 -3.90 14.87 7.31
N ILE A 77 -2.95 15.29 6.47
CA ILE A 77 -3.22 16.24 5.36
C ILE A 77 -4.31 15.71 4.41
N ARG A 78 -4.26 14.42 4.04
CA ARG A 78 -5.27 13.83 3.15
C ARG A 78 -6.68 13.77 3.74
N THR A 79 -6.81 13.83 5.06
CA THR A 79 -8.11 13.81 5.73
C THR A 79 -8.88 15.11 5.45
N GLU A 80 -8.19 16.23 5.28
CA GLU A 80 -8.79 17.53 4.94
C GLU A 80 -9.44 17.52 3.54
N TYR A 81 -8.92 16.70 2.65
CA TYR A 81 -9.39 16.55 1.26
C TYR A 81 -10.37 15.39 1.06
N LEU A 82 -10.85 14.76 2.15
CA LEU A 82 -11.75 13.60 2.07
C LEU A 82 -13.02 13.92 1.27
N PHE A 83 -13.58 15.12 1.49
CA PHE A 83 -14.78 15.61 0.78
C PHE A 83 -14.61 15.57 -0.75
N LEU A 84 -13.41 15.90 -1.24
CA LEU A 84 -13.12 15.96 -2.67
C LEU A 84 -12.96 14.56 -3.24
N THR A 85 -12.33 13.64 -2.51
CA THR A 85 -12.26 12.23 -2.94
C THR A 85 -13.62 11.54 -2.95
N GLU A 86 -14.50 11.85 -2.00
CA GLU A 86 -15.87 11.33 -1.99
C GLU A 86 -16.65 11.83 -3.21
N GLU A 87 -16.52 13.10 -3.57
CA GLU A 87 -17.19 13.68 -4.74
C GLU A 87 -16.66 13.08 -6.06
N LEU A 88 -15.35 12.87 -6.18
CA LEU A 88 -14.75 12.20 -7.33
C LEU A 88 -15.20 10.74 -7.45
N LEU A 89 -15.29 10.01 -6.34
CA LEU A 89 -15.82 8.65 -6.32
C LEU A 89 -17.28 8.58 -6.75
N LYS A 90 -18.12 9.51 -6.27
CA LYS A 90 -19.53 9.60 -6.69
C LYS A 90 -19.69 9.79 -8.19
N ARG A 91 -18.78 10.55 -8.80
CA ARG A 91 -18.76 10.81 -10.25
C ARG A 91 -18.09 9.70 -11.06
N GLY A 92 -17.61 8.63 -10.41
CA GLY A 92 -16.90 7.53 -11.08
C GLY A 92 -15.52 7.92 -11.62
N ILE A 93 -14.92 8.99 -11.09
CA ILE A 93 -13.65 9.53 -11.58
C ILE A 93 -12.50 8.85 -10.85
N ASN A 94 -11.61 8.24 -11.63
CA ASN A 94 -10.37 7.69 -11.10
C ASN A 94 -9.43 8.81 -10.68
N TYR A 95 -8.93 8.73 -9.45
CA TYR A 95 -7.95 9.65 -8.91
C TYR A 95 -6.76 8.91 -8.32
N ARG A 96 -5.63 9.63 -8.24
CA ARG A 96 -4.39 9.15 -7.64
C ARG A 96 -3.82 10.22 -6.73
N TRP A 97 -3.52 9.84 -5.49
CA TRP A 97 -2.80 10.71 -4.56
C TRP A 97 -1.34 10.87 -4.95
N LEU A 98 -0.87 12.11 -4.99
CA LEU A 98 0.54 12.45 -4.96
C LEU A 98 1.04 12.45 -3.51
N VAL A 99 2.37 12.39 -3.35
CA VAL A 99 3.06 12.45 -2.06
C VAL A 99 4.08 13.59 -2.18
N PRO A 100 4.17 14.52 -1.22
CA PRO A 100 3.47 14.54 0.07
C PRO A 100 2.00 15.01 -0.01
N GLU A 101 1.67 15.89 -0.95
CA GLU A 101 0.35 16.52 -1.10
C GLU A 101 -0.03 16.61 -2.59
N GLY A 102 -1.33 16.69 -2.88
CA GLY A 102 -1.85 16.81 -4.24
C GLY A 102 -2.63 15.58 -4.72
N LEU A 103 -3.58 15.84 -5.63
CA LEU A 103 -4.45 14.84 -6.23
C LEU A 103 -4.40 14.98 -7.75
N VAL A 104 -4.24 13.86 -8.45
CA VAL A 104 -4.30 13.82 -9.91
C VAL A 104 -5.51 12.98 -10.30
N PHE A 105 -6.37 13.53 -11.16
CA PHE A 105 -7.48 12.83 -11.76
C PHE A 105 -7.61 13.28 -13.21
N THR A 106 -8.14 12.40 -14.05
CA THR A 106 -8.46 12.73 -15.44
C THR A 106 -9.91 13.15 -15.52
N TRP A 107 -10.16 14.41 -15.85
CA TRP A 107 -11.51 14.90 -16.15
C TRP A 107 -11.69 14.89 -17.66
N GLN A 108 -12.59 14.04 -18.16
CA GLN A 108 -13.07 14.18 -19.54
C GLN A 108 -14.34 15.01 -19.48
N GLU A 109 -14.27 16.21 -20.04
CA GLU A 109 -15.42 17.07 -20.24
C GLU A 109 -16.35 16.35 -21.22
N GLN A 110 -17.48 15.87 -20.72
CA GLN A 110 -18.58 15.44 -21.57
C GLN A 110 -19.18 16.71 -22.19
N GLY A 111 -18.57 17.17 -23.27
CA GLY A 111 -19.14 18.16 -24.20
C GLY A 111 -19.90 17.48 -25.31
#